data_AF-A0A0L0DFX2-F1
#
_entry.id   AF-A0A0L0DFX2-F1
#
_cell.length_a   1.000
_cell.length_b   1.000
_cell.length_c   1.000
_cell.angle_alpha   90.00
_cell.angle_beta   90.00
_cell.angle_gamma   90.00
#
_symmetry.space_group_name_H-M   'P 1'
#
loop_
_entity.id
_entity.type
_entity.pdbx_description
1 polymer ?
#
loop_
_entity_poly.entity_id
_entity_poly.type
_entity_poly.pdbx_seq_one_letter_code
_entity_poly.pdbx_strand_id
1 'polypeptide(L)'
;MAAVGGSGSVSEKIATAEAAKAAGNELFQAGDAQGALQQYYTGMFAVKGLEGSSMLAALGGTAAEPGSAGEQATAKALLISIYCNMSACMTKLGKAKRAIAFARDALKLDEGHGKAHLRLGMAYEENGNYDGAYAAYTTGAAAADAVGDAAGKASLDKRAARAAKIIEKEKKKANNRLRGFLTNS
;
A
#
# COMPACT_ATOMS: atom_id res chain seq x y z
N MET A 1 -17.69 -21.33 35.35
CA MET A 1 -16.42 -21.37 34.60
C MET A 1 -16.71 -20.93 33.18
N ALA A 2 -16.30 -19.72 32.82
CA ALA A 2 -16.55 -19.13 31.51
C ALA A 2 -15.68 -19.82 30.45
N ALA A 3 -16.31 -20.29 29.38
CA ALA A 3 -15.62 -20.88 28.24
C ALA A 3 -14.73 -19.82 27.58
N VAL A 4 -13.42 -19.98 27.75
CA VAL A 4 -12.39 -19.37 26.93
C VAL A 4 -12.43 -20.08 25.58
N GLY A 5 -13.33 -19.62 24.70
CA GLY A 5 -13.51 -20.11 23.34
C GLY A 5 -13.07 -19.04 22.35
N GLY A 6 -11.79 -19.06 21.99
CA GLY A 6 -11.21 -18.14 21.01
C GLY A 6 -11.73 -18.39 19.60
N SER A 7 -12.78 -17.68 19.21
CA SER A 7 -13.05 -17.32 17.82
C SER A 7 -13.80 -16.00 17.82
N GLY A 8 -13.08 -14.90 17.97
CA GLY A 8 -13.71 -13.60 17.85
C GLY A 8 -14.40 -13.51 16.50
N SER A 9 -15.68 -13.10 16.52
CA SER A 9 -16.51 -13.05 15.31
C SER A 9 -15.81 -12.23 14.21
N VAL A 10 -16.17 -12.45 12.94
CA VAL A 10 -15.56 -11.69 11.82
C VAL A 10 -15.68 -10.18 12.06
N SER A 11 -16.79 -9.74 12.64
CA SER A 11 -17.01 -8.38 13.14
C SER A 11 -15.98 -7.93 14.20
N GLU A 12 -15.68 -8.75 15.21
CA GLU A 12 -14.68 -8.41 16.24
C GLU A 12 -13.25 -8.30 15.69
N LYS A 13 -12.91 -9.14 14.71
CA LYS A 13 -11.60 -9.06 14.03
C LYS A 13 -11.49 -7.80 13.17
N ILE A 14 -12.56 -7.42 12.46
CA ILE A 14 -12.63 -6.16 11.72
C ILE A 14 -12.51 -4.98 12.69
N ALA A 15 -13.25 -4.98 13.80
CA ALA A 15 -13.16 -3.94 14.83
C ALA A 15 -11.75 -3.84 15.43
N THR A 16 -11.10 -4.97 15.69
CA THR A 16 -9.70 -5.01 16.18
C THR A 16 -8.75 -4.38 15.15
N ALA A 17 -8.93 -4.69 13.86
CA ALA A 17 -8.12 -4.12 12.80
C ALA A 17 -8.36 -2.62 12.58
N GLU A 18 -9.60 -2.15 12.78
CA GLU A 18 -9.92 -0.72 12.77
C GLU A 18 -9.28 0.02 13.94
N ALA A 19 -9.34 -0.55 15.15
CA ALA A 19 -8.69 0.00 16.33
C ALA A 19 -7.15 0.05 16.13
N ALA A 20 -6.56 -1.01 15.60
CA ALA A 20 -5.13 -1.06 15.28
C ALA A 20 -4.76 -0.02 14.21
N LYS A 21 -5.60 0.18 13.19
CA LYS A 21 -5.41 1.25 12.19
C LYS A 21 -5.46 2.63 12.82
N ALA A 22 -6.41 2.89 13.72
CA ALA A 22 -6.54 4.16 14.41
C ALA A 22 -5.32 4.45 15.30
N ALA A 23 -4.92 3.50 16.13
CA ALA A 23 -3.71 3.59 16.96
C ALA A 23 -2.45 3.80 16.11
N GLY A 24 -2.34 3.11 14.97
CA GLY A 24 -1.25 3.31 14.01
C GLY A 24 -1.23 4.71 13.43
N ASN A 25 -2.39 5.28 13.10
CA ASN A 25 -2.48 6.66 12.58
C ASN A 25 -2.03 7.68 13.63
N GLU A 26 -2.40 7.50 14.90
CA GLU A 26 -1.97 8.37 16.00
C GLU A 26 -0.46 8.33 16.18
N LEU A 27 0.14 7.14 16.22
CA LEU A 27 1.60 6.98 16.31
C LEU A 27 2.32 7.58 15.09
N PHE A 28 1.73 7.44 13.89
CA PHE A 28 2.29 8.03 12.68
C PHE A 28 2.24 9.57 12.69
N GLN A 29 1.21 10.16 13.29
CA GLN A 29 1.11 11.61 13.52
C GLN A 29 2.10 12.07 14.60
N ALA A 30 2.30 11.26 15.65
CA ALA A 30 3.31 11.49 16.68
C ALA A 30 4.76 11.36 16.17
N GLY A 31 4.96 10.89 14.92
CA GLY A 31 6.27 10.73 14.30
C GLY A 31 6.91 9.35 14.52
N ASP A 32 6.28 8.49 15.32
CA ASP A 32 6.72 7.11 15.52
C ASP A 32 6.20 6.20 14.40
N ALA A 33 6.91 6.24 13.26
CA ALA A 33 6.60 5.39 12.12
C ALA A 33 6.89 3.89 12.38
N GLN A 34 7.70 3.55 13.39
CA GLN A 34 8.00 2.15 13.73
C GLN A 34 6.89 1.56 14.62
N GLY A 35 6.46 2.29 15.64
CA GLY A 35 5.30 1.91 16.47
C GLY A 35 4.02 1.84 15.63
N ALA A 36 3.81 2.80 14.73
CA ALA A 36 2.69 2.76 13.79
C ALA A 36 2.69 1.48 12.94
N LEU A 37 3.86 1.08 12.44
CA LEU A 37 4.01 -0.14 11.65
C LEU A 37 3.65 -1.40 12.43
N GLN A 38 4.01 -1.48 13.72
CA GLN A 38 3.61 -2.61 14.57
C GLN A 38 2.09 -2.71 14.68
N GLN A 39 1.41 -1.58 14.90
CA GLN A 39 -0.06 -1.56 14.96
C GLN A 39 -0.69 -1.96 13.62
N TYR A 40 -0.16 -1.48 12.51
CA TYR A 40 -0.65 -1.91 11.19
C TYR A 40 -0.42 -3.40 10.90
N TYR A 41 0.70 -3.98 11.36
CA TYR A 41 0.90 -5.44 11.28
C TYR A 41 -0.15 -6.19 12.10
N THR A 42 -0.43 -5.75 13.33
CA THR A 42 -1.48 -6.36 14.18
C THR A 42 -2.83 -6.34 13.48
N GLY A 43 -3.23 -5.19 12.91
CA GLY A 43 -4.46 -5.08 12.13
C GLY A 43 -4.46 -5.95 10.87
N MET A 44 -3.35 -5.99 10.13
CA MET A 44 -3.20 -6.85 8.96
C MET A 44 -3.31 -8.33 9.32
N PHE A 45 -2.68 -8.78 10.41
CA PHE A 45 -2.76 -10.16 10.88
C PHE A 45 -4.14 -10.53 11.39
N ALA A 46 -4.87 -9.61 12.04
CA ALA A 46 -6.25 -9.84 12.44
C ALA A 46 -7.16 -10.09 11.21
N VAL A 47 -6.95 -9.33 10.14
CA VAL A 47 -7.70 -9.48 8.87
C VAL A 47 -7.24 -10.71 8.07
N LYS A 48 -5.94 -10.94 7.89
CA LYS A 48 -5.42 -12.15 7.18
C LYS A 48 -5.63 -13.45 7.95
N GLY A 49 -5.73 -13.37 9.28
CA GLY A 49 -6.16 -14.47 10.13
C GLY A 49 -7.58 -14.96 9.79
N LEU A 50 -8.34 -14.24 8.96
CA LEU A 50 -9.57 -14.72 8.35
C LEU A 50 -9.29 -15.77 7.26
N GLU A 51 -8.26 -15.58 6.41
CA GLU A 51 -7.86 -16.53 5.36
C GLU A 51 -7.16 -17.78 5.94
N GLY A 52 -6.34 -17.60 6.98
CA GLY A 52 -5.61 -18.68 7.65
C GLY A 52 -6.46 -19.63 8.50
N SER A 53 -7.72 -19.27 8.76
CA SER A 53 -8.71 -20.14 9.43
C SER A 53 -8.89 -21.48 8.72
N SER A 54 -8.55 -21.55 7.42
CA SER A 54 -8.57 -22.77 6.60
C SER A 54 -7.62 -23.86 7.10
N MET A 55 -6.44 -23.52 7.65
CA MET A 55 -5.50 -24.53 8.15
C MET A 55 -5.93 -25.11 9.50
N LEU A 56 -6.51 -24.27 10.37
CA LEU A 56 -7.09 -24.71 11.64
C LEU A 56 -8.36 -25.55 11.40
N ALA A 57 -9.14 -25.21 10.36
CA ALA A 57 -10.27 -26.01 9.87
C ALA A 57 -9.84 -27.41 9.42
N ALA A 58 -8.73 -27.51 8.68
CA ALA A 58 -8.19 -28.76 8.19
C ALA A 58 -7.67 -29.69 9.30
N LEU A 59 -7.39 -29.15 10.50
CA LEU A 59 -6.96 -29.88 11.69
C LEU A 59 -8.12 -30.17 12.67
N GLY A 60 -9.37 -29.97 12.25
CA GLY A 60 -10.55 -30.26 13.07
C GLY A 60 -10.91 -29.18 14.10
N GLY A 61 -10.25 -28.03 14.07
CA GLY A 61 -10.70 -26.84 14.79
C GLY A 61 -11.88 -26.19 14.07
N THR A 62 -12.83 -25.61 14.81
CA THR A 62 -13.93 -24.86 14.19
C THR A 62 -13.33 -23.64 13.48
N ALA A 63 -13.30 -23.67 12.14
CA ALA A 63 -13.02 -22.50 11.34
C ALA A 63 -14.02 -21.43 11.74
N ALA A 64 -13.57 -20.21 12.04
CA ALA A 64 -14.49 -19.08 12.00
C ALA A 64 -15.07 -19.06 10.58
N GLU A 65 -16.40 -19.20 10.47
CA GLU A 65 -17.13 -19.16 9.20
C GLU A 65 -16.52 -18.06 8.31
N PRO A 66 -16.27 -18.33 7.01
CA PRO A 66 -15.92 -17.26 6.10
C PRO A 66 -17.05 -16.24 6.23
N GLY A 67 -16.74 -15.07 6.80
CA GLY A 67 -17.76 -14.06 7.11
C GLY A 67 -18.60 -13.76 5.88
N SER A 68 -19.78 -13.19 6.10
CA SER A 68 -20.67 -12.82 5.00
C SER A 68 -19.90 -12.08 3.89
N ALA A 69 -20.33 -12.21 2.64
CA ALA A 69 -19.66 -11.56 1.51
C ALA A 69 -19.47 -10.04 1.73
N GLY A 70 -20.38 -9.41 2.48
CA GLY A 70 -20.26 -8.02 2.93
C GLY A 70 -19.11 -7.79 3.91
N GLU A 71 -18.95 -8.63 4.93
CA GLU A 71 -17.84 -8.55 5.89
C GLU A 71 -16.47 -8.80 5.23
N GLN A 72 -16.40 -9.72 4.27
CA GLN A 72 -15.18 -9.95 3.50
C GLN A 72 -14.82 -8.75 2.62
N ALA A 73 -15.80 -8.07 2.02
CA ALA A 73 -15.58 -6.85 1.26
C ALA A 73 -15.04 -5.72 2.17
N THR A 74 -15.64 -5.56 3.36
CA THR A 74 -15.17 -4.60 4.37
C THR A 74 -13.74 -4.93 4.84
N ALA A 75 -13.45 -6.21 5.08
CA ALA A 75 -12.12 -6.69 5.44
C ALA A 75 -11.08 -6.37 4.35
N LYS A 76 -11.41 -6.60 3.06
CA LYS A 76 -10.56 -6.26 1.93
C LYS A 76 -10.31 -4.74 1.84
N ALA A 77 -11.36 -3.94 1.95
CA ALA A 77 -11.25 -2.47 1.95
C ALA A 77 -10.36 -1.96 3.09
N LEU A 78 -10.50 -2.55 4.28
CA LEU A 78 -9.67 -2.24 5.43
C LEU A 78 -8.21 -2.64 5.20
N LEU A 79 -7.98 -3.81 4.60
CA LEU A 79 -6.64 -4.31 4.28
C LEU A 79 -5.93 -3.41 3.25
N ILE A 80 -6.64 -2.92 2.23
CA ILE A 80 -6.13 -1.93 1.27
C ILE A 80 -5.70 -0.65 2.00
N SER A 81 -6.52 -0.16 2.93
CA SER A 81 -6.20 1.03 3.73
C SER A 81 -4.96 0.81 4.60
N ILE A 82 -4.86 -0.34 5.27
CA ILE A 82 -3.72 -0.72 6.10
C ILE A 82 -2.44 -0.78 5.25
N TYR A 83 -2.46 -1.47 4.10
CA TYR A 83 -1.30 -1.52 3.21
C TYR A 83 -0.88 -0.15 2.69
N CYS A 84 -1.83 0.72 2.36
CA CYS A 84 -1.53 2.12 1.98
C CYS A 84 -0.80 2.87 3.09
N ASN A 85 -1.20 2.68 4.35
CA ASN A 85 -0.58 3.32 5.51
C ASN A 85 0.79 2.70 5.85
N MET A 86 0.92 1.38 5.75
CA MET A 86 2.21 0.69 5.90
C MET A 86 3.22 1.14 4.84
N SER A 87 2.77 1.33 3.58
CA SER A 87 3.60 1.91 2.53
C SER A 87 4.07 3.30 2.93
N ALA A 88 3.20 4.16 3.43
CA ALA A 88 3.57 5.51 3.88
C ALA A 88 4.59 5.49 5.03
N CYS A 89 4.42 4.58 5.99
CA CYS A 89 5.37 4.38 7.08
C CYS A 89 6.73 3.92 6.56
N MET A 90 6.75 2.91 5.69
CA MET A 90 7.99 2.40 5.09
C MET A 90 8.71 3.45 4.26
N THR A 91 7.96 4.31 3.54
CA THR A 91 8.52 5.45 2.82
C THR A 91 9.18 6.44 3.78
N LYS A 92 8.52 6.81 4.89
CA LYS A 92 9.12 7.69 5.92
C LYS A 92 10.37 7.07 6.57
N LEU A 93 10.41 5.74 6.70
CA LEU A 93 11.56 5.01 7.24
C LEU A 93 12.70 4.82 6.21
N GLY A 94 12.59 5.36 4.99
CA GLY A 94 13.57 5.19 3.92
C GLY A 94 13.62 3.79 3.32
N LYS A 95 12.66 2.92 3.66
CA LYS A 95 12.58 1.53 3.20
C LYS A 95 11.73 1.42 1.93
N ALA A 96 12.15 2.14 0.89
CA ALA A 96 11.40 2.29 -0.36
C ALA A 96 11.01 0.95 -1.02
N LYS A 97 11.92 -0.04 -1.05
CA LYS A 97 11.63 -1.39 -1.58
C LYS A 97 10.46 -2.08 -0.87
N ARG A 98 10.35 -1.95 0.46
CA ARG A 98 9.24 -2.52 1.23
C ARG A 98 7.96 -1.73 1.02
N ALA A 99 8.05 -0.41 0.90
CA ALA A 99 6.89 0.42 0.55
C ALA A 99 6.28 0.03 -0.80
N ILE A 100 7.12 -0.23 -1.81
CA ILE A 100 6.69 -0.74 -3.12
C ILE A 100 5.94 -2.08 -2.98
N ALA A 101 6.45 -3.00 -2.15
CA ALA A 101 5.80 -4.29 -1.92
C ALA A 101 4.39 -4.12 -1.31
N PHE A 102 4.25 -3.30 -0.26
CA PHE A 102 2.94 -3.06 0.35
C PHE A 102 1.96 -2.34 -0.57
N ALA A 103 2.41 -1.34 -1.34
CA ALA A 103 1.55 -0.67 -2.30
C ALA A 103 1.08 -1.62 -3.41
N ARG A 104 1.93 -2.55 -3.86
CA ARG A 104 1.53 -3.60 -4.80
C ARG A 104 0.54 -4.59 -4.19
N ASP A 105 0.71 -4.96 -2.93
CA ASP A 105 -0.23 -5.85 -2.24
C ASP A 105 -1.61 -5.19 -2.06
N ALA A 106 -1.66 -3.86 -1.87
CA ALA A 106 -2.92 -3.12 -1.93
C ALA A 106 -3.57 -3.19 -3.33
N LEU A 107 -2.78 -3.02 -4.39
CA LEU A 107 -3.26 -3.07 -5.77
C LEU A 107 -3.73 -4.46 -6.22
N LYS A 108 -3.19 -5.54 -5.63
CA LYS A 108 -3.70 -6.90 -5.89
C LYS A 108 -5.13 -7.11 -5.38
N LEU A 109 -5.53 -6.34 -4.36
CA LEU A 109 -6.88 -6.41 -3.80
C LEU A 109 -7.85 -5.50 -4.55
N ASP A 110 -7.38 -4.33 -4.95
CA ASP A 110 -8.11 -3.34 -5.74
C ASP A 110 -7.15 -2.65 -6.71
N GLU A 111 -7.16 -3.10 -7.95
CA GLU A 111 -6.32 -2.58 -9.03
C GLU A 111 -6.68 -1.12 -9.39
N GLY A 112 -7.92 -0.71 -9.08
CA GLY A 112 -8.43 0.64 -9.32
C GLY A 112 -8.12 1.63 -8.20
N HIS A 113 -7.45 1.22 -7.12
CA HIS A 113 -7.30 2.07 -5.95
C HIS A 113 -6.32 3.24 -6.19
N GLY A 114 -6.86 4.43 -6.49
CA GLY A 114 -6.07 5.63 -6.81
C GLY A 114 -5.05 6.02 -5.75
N LYS A 115 -5.38 5.86 -4.45
CA LYS A 115 -4.42 6.10 -3.35
C LYS A 115 -3.27 5.10 -3.34
N ALA A 116 -3.50 3.83 -3.71
CA ALA A 116 -2.46 2.81 -3.72
C ALA A 116 -1.46 3.08 -4.86
N HIS A 117 -1.94 3.48 -6.05
CA HIS A 117 -1.09 3.94 -7.14
C HIS A 117 -0.26 5.17 -6.76
N LEU A 118 -0.86 6.13 -6.04
CA LEU A 118 -0.12 7.29 -5.52
C LEU A 118 1.00 6.88 -4.56
N ARG A 119 0.72 5.96 -3.62
CA ARG A 119 1.72 5.44 -2.68
C ARG A 119 2.82 4.65 -3.39
N LEU A 120 2.48 3.86 -4.41
CA LEU A 120 3.43 3.12 -5.23
C LEU A 120 4.37 4.06 -5.98
N GLY A 121 3.84 5.10 -6.63
CA GLY A 121 4.65 6.08 -7.35
C GLY A 121 5.60 6.84 -6.41
N MET A 122 5.11 7.27 -5.23
CA MET A 122 5.96 7.92 -4.23
C MET A 122 7.09 6.98 -3.74
N ALA A 123 6.78 5.70 -3.53
CA ALA A 123 7.78 4.72 -3.11
C ALA A 123 8.84 4.48 -4.19
N TYR A 124 8.48 4.54 -5.48
CA TYR A 124 9.45 4.47 -6.57
C TYR A 124 10.32 5.72 -6.69
N GLU A 125 9.76 6.92 -6.49
CA GLU A 125 10.53 8.17 -6.46
C GLU A 125 11.62 8.13 -5.37
N GLU A 126 11.27 7.64 -4.18
CA GLU A 126 12.20 7.47 -3.06
C GLU A 126 13.24 6.37 -3.30
N ASN A 127 12.91 5.37 -4.12
CA ASN A 127 13.88 4.38 -4.60
C ASN A 127 14.75 4.92 -5.77
N GLY A 128 14.53 6.15 -6.24
CA GLY A 128 15.19 6.72 -7.42
C GLY A 128 14.78 6.09 -8.75
N ASN A 129 13.74 5.25 -8.76
CA ASN A 129 13.21 4.63 -9.97
C ASN A 129 12.09 5.50 -10.56
N TYR A 130 12.46 6.58 -11.23
CA TYR A 130 11.49 7.51 -11.79
C TYR A 130 10.67 6.93 -12.94
N ASP A 131 11.23 5.98 -13.72
CA ASP A 131 10.49 5.27 -14.76
C ASP A 131 9.33 4.45 -14.16
N GLY A 132 9.58 3.72 -13.07
CA GLY A 132 8.55 3.00 -12.32
C GLY A 132 7.53 3.93 -11.68
N ALA A 133 7.96 5.09 -11.17
CA ALA A 133 7.06 6.10 -10.63
C ALA A 133 6.13 6.67 -11.72
N TYR A 134 6.67 7.00 -12.89
CA TYR A 134 5.89 7.47 -14.02
C TYR A 134 4.82 6.46 -14.42
N ALA A 135 5.20 5.20 -14.60
CA ALA A 135 4.25 4.12 -14.93
C ALA A 135 3.13 4.03 -13.88
N ALA A 136 3.47 3.97 -12.59
CA ALA A 136 2.51 3.87 -11.50
C ALA A 136 1.54 5.08 -11.44
N TYR A 137 2.04 6.29 -11.67
CA TYR A 137 1.20 7.48 -11.70
C TYR A 137 0.26 7.50 -12.91
N THR A 138 0.74 7.05 -14.09
CA THR A 138 -0.11 6.95 -15.29
C THR A 138 -1.20 5.90 -15.16
N THR A 139 -0.90 4.72 -14.61
CA THR A 139 -1.93 3.70 -14.34
C THR A 139 -2.92 4.16 -13.28
N GLY A 140 -2.45 4.85 -12.25
CA GLY A 140 -3.33 5.47 -11.26
C GLY A 140 -4.22 6.56 -11.84
N ALA A 141 -3.72 7.38 -12.76
CA ALA A 141 -4.50 8.42 -13.43
C ALA A 141 -5.59 7.82 -14.32
N ALA A 142 -5.29 6.73 -15.05
CA ALA A 142 -6.28 5.98 -15.82
C ALA A 142 -7.33 5.32 -14.92
N ALA A 143 -6.92 4.77 -13.78
CA ALA A 143 -7.85 4.22 -12.79
C ALA A 143 -8.76 5.31 -12.18
N ALA A 144 -8.21 6.49 -11.87
CA ALA A 144 -8.98 7.62 -11.37
C ALA A 144 -9.97 8.15 -12.42
N ASP A 145 -9.59 8.15 -13.71
CA ASP A 145 -10.46 8.50 -14.83
C ASP A 145 -11.64 7.53 -14.95
N ALA A 146 -11.38 6.22 -14.81
CA ALA A 146 -12.43 5.19 -14.81
C ALA A 146 -13.45 5.34 -13.67
N VAL A 147 -13.03 5.91 -12.53
CA VAL A 147 -13.89 6.18 -11.37
C VAL A 147 -14.48 7.60 -11.41
N GLY A 148 -14.10 8.43 -12.39
CA GLY A 148 -14.55 9.83 -12.51
C GLY A 148 -13.91 10.80 -11.49
N ASP A 149 -12.83 10.41 -10.82
CA ASP A 149 -12.10 11.27 -9.88
C ASP A 149 -11.10 12.18 -10.62
N ALA A 150 -11.62 13.29 -11.14
CA ALA A 150 -10.81 14.30 -11.84
C ALA A 150 -9.73 14.93 -10.96
N ALA A 151 -9.97 15.05 -9.64
CA ALA A 151 -9.01 15.65 -8.70
C ALA A 151 -7.84 14.70 -8.41
N GLY A 152 -8.14 13.41 -8.23
CA GLY A 152 -7.15 12.34 -8.13
C GLY A 152 -6.31 12.23 -9.40
N LYS A 153 -6.96 12.23 -10.56
CA LYS A 153 -6.30 12.23 -11.87
C LYS A 153 -5.33 13.40 -12.02
N ALA A 154 -5.77 14.64 -11.79
CA ALA A 154 -4.91 15.82 -11.90
C ALA A 154 -3.68 15.76 -10.96
N SER A 155 -3.88 15.23 -9.75
CA SER A 155 -2.81 15.06 -8.75
C SER A 155 -1.78 14.02 -9.15
N LEU A 156 -2.21 12.97 -9.87
CA LEU A 156 -1.36 11.91 -10.39
C LEU A 156 -0.66 12.35 -11.68
N ASP A 157 -1.37 13.00 -12.61
CA ASP A 157 -0.82 13.56 -13.85
C ASP A 157 0.30 14.57 -13.55
N LYS A 158 0.10 15.44 -12.55
CA LYS A 158 1.15 16.40 -12.12
C LYS A 158 2.41 15.68 -11.61
N ARG A 159 2.25 14.57 -10.89
CA ARG A 159 3.37 13.77 -10.38
C ARG A 159 4.04 12.97 -11.50
N ALA A 160 3.26 12.40 -12.42
CA ALA A 160 3.78 11.77 -13.63
C ALA A 160 4.62 12.75 -14.46
N ALA A 161 4.11 13.96 -14.72
CA ALA A 161 4.85 14.99 -15.43
C ALA A 161 6.17 15.39 -14.72
N ARG A 162 6.17 15.41 -13.38
CA ARG A 162 7.40 15.66 -12.61
C ARG A 162 8.40 14.52 -12.78
N ALA A 163 7.97 13.26 -12.66
CA ALA A 163 8.81 12.10 -12.87
C ALA A 163 9.39 12.07 -14.30
N ALA A 164 8.58 12.35 -15.33
CA ALA A 164 9.01 12.42 -16.72
C ALA A 164 10.12 13.47 -16.96
N LYS A 165 9.99 14.67 -16.37
CA LYS A 165 11.02 15.72 -16.45
C LYS A 165 12.33 15.28 -15.82
N ILE A 166 12.29 14.52 -14.73
CA ILE A 166 13.50 14.00 -14.08
C ILE A 166 14.17 12.97 -14.99
N ILE A 167 13.39 12.03 -15.55
CA ILE A 167 13.90 11.02 -16.50
C ILE A 167 14.59 11.70 -17.69
N GLU A 168 13.95 12.71 -18.28
CA GLU A 168 14.51 13.44 -19.43
C GLU A 168 15.80 14.18 -19.06
N LYS A 169 15.85 14.80 -17.88
CA LYS A 169 17.04 15.50 -17.38
C LYS A 169 18.20 14.52 -17.16
N GLU A 170 17.94 13.35 -16.60
CA GLU A 170 18.96 12.31 -16.40
C GLU A 170 19.45 11.74 -17.75
N LYS A 171 18.55 11.51 -18.72
CA LYS A 171 18.92 11.11 -20.09
C LYS A 171 19.78 12.16 -20.80
N LYS A 172 19.43 13.44 -20.70
CA LYS A 172 20.21 14.56 -21.26
C LYS A 172 21.60 14.66 -20.64
N LYS A 173 21.71 14.54 -19.32
CA LYS A 173 23.01 14.49 -18.63
C LYS A 173 23.85 13.30 -19.09
N ALA A 174 23.26 12.11 -19.19
CA ALA A 174 23.95 10.92 -19.66
C ALA A 174 24.47 11.08 -21.09
N ASN A 175 23.65 11.63 -21.99
CA ASN A 175 24.05 11.91 -23.37
C ASN A 175 25.20 12.93 -23.44
N ASN A 176 25.11 14.04 -22.70
CA ASN A 176 26.18 15.04 -22.65
C ASN A 176 27.51 14.45 -22.11
N ARG A 177 27.45 13.58 -21.09
CA ARG A 177 28.63 12.88 -20.55
C ARG A 177 29.25 11.94 -21.59
N LEU A 178 28.42 11.21 -22.34
CA LEU A 178 28.88 10.31 -23.40
C LEU A 178 29.51 11.09 -24.55
N ARG A 179 28.89 12.18 -25.00
CA ARG A 179 29.46 13.06 -26.04
C ARG A 179 30.80 13.64 -25.61
N GLY A 180 30.91 14.15 -24.37
CA GLY A 180 32.17 14.67 -23.84
C GLY A 180 33.28 13.63 -23.74
N PHE A 181 32.96 12.36 -23.44
CA PHE A 181 33.92 11.26 -23.46
C PHE A 181 34.44 10.96 -24.87
N LEU A 182 33.55 10.95 -25.87
CA LEU A 182 33.88 10.64 -27.26
C LEU A 182 34.66 11.75 -27.98
N THR A 183 34.48 13.02 -27.58
CA THR A 183 35.16 14.17 -28.21
C THR A 183 36.53 14.49 -27.59
N ASN A 184 36.90 13.84 -26.49
CA ASN A 184 38.12 14.12 -25.72
C ASN A 184 39.15 12.98 -25.83
N SER A 185 39.04 12.15 -26.88
CA SER A 185 39.98 11.07 -27.26
C SER A 185 40.63 11.37 -28.60
#